data_AF-A0A090WJI3-F1
#
_entry.id   AF-A0A090WJI3-F1
#
_cell.length_a   1.000
_cell.length_b   1.000
_cell.length_c   1.000
_cell.angle_alpha   90.00
_cell.angle_beta   90.00
_cell.angle_gamma   90.00
#
_symmetry.space_group_name_H-M   'P 1'
#
loop_
_entity.id
_entity.type
_entity.pdbx_description
1 polymer ?
#
loop_
_entity_poly.entity_id
_entity_poly.type
_entity_poly.pdbx_seq_one_letter_code
_entity_poly.pdbx_strand_id
1 'polypeptide(L)'
;MVKLGFSETKLKSFQIDGIGWSPQVAEEKGEINYLNNGEANPHGIIISPLQKGKPVYLPFHTFDRELMKFVFKIHGDKIKDITRDCAICLDFDQGIDAFYEPLDVLKYKTVNIHFHLINDLLNVQKQQRELVKTFNRDQNFIDENIQAALLQSAKKHGDLRERDLDLHELEYSTSSFYTRAFGGVYVLRDFITPIVVFEDETWHKEAIKDTNYDVLIFHISQPELMAKLRDHVIIECNLDEVVKDKRYERVKKYEMAMYLKDTQHPIKDILNDPILYKSYLNKLDIKARKKVMSVERYLEKLETSNQYKISDIVDSKMYEALHQPHSSLSAKHQDLIWMLLVNISPRDVLFMYWFDKEAFYSSFETWDESLKDWAIETISNNI
;
A
#
# COMPACT_ATOMS: atom_id res chain seq x y z
N MET A 1 17.79 12.43 6.09
CA MET A 1 17.21 13.02 7.31
C MET A 1 17.40 14.53 7.37
N VAL A 2 18.60 15.07 7.59
CA VAL A 2 18.82 16.54 7.68
C VAL A 2 18.33 17.29 6.45
N LYS A 3 18.60 16.77 5.24
CA LYS A 3 18.11 17.34 3.98
C LYS A 3 16.58 17.37 3.87
N LEU A 4 15.88 16.47 4.55
CA LEU A 4 14.42 16.39 4.59
C LEU A 4 13.82 17.26 5.72
N GLY A 5 14.62 18.03 6.45
CA GLY A 5 14.15 18.88 7.54
C GLY A 5 14.16 18.22 8.93
N PHE A 6 14.61 16.96 9.04
CA PHE A 6 14.64 16.23 10.31
C PHE A 6 15.99 16.31 11.02
N SER A 7 15.96 16.24 12.35
CA SER A 7 17.17 16.07 13.16
C SER A 7 17.87 14.74 12.84
N GLU A 8 19.20 14.71 13.02
CA GLU A 8 19.99 13.49 12.85
C GLU A 8 19.46 12.37 13.76
N THR A 9 19.42 11.14 13.25
CA THR A 9 19.05 9.97 14.05
C THR A 9 20.17 9.65 15.03
N LYS A 10 19.80 9.27 16.26
CA LYS A 10 20.77 8.81 17.27
C LYS A 10 21.09 7.32 17.12
N LEU A 11 20.40 6.60 16.24
CA LEU A 11 20.56 5.17 16.03
C LEU A 11 21.89 4.88 15.32
N LYS A 12 22.65 3.94 15.89
CA LYS A 12 23.88 3.43 15.27
C LYS A 12 23.61 2.43 14.14
N SER A 13 22.46 1.77 14.18
CA SER A 13 22.02 0.78 13.20
C SER A 13 20.50 0.75 13.14
N PHE A 14 19.93 0.71 11.95
CA PHE A 14 18.50 0.60 11.70
C PHE A 14 18.26 -0.14 10.39
N GLN A 15 17.03 -0.60 10.18
CA GLN A 15 16.62 -1.27 8.95
C GLN A 15 15.79 -0.31 8.10
N ILE A 16 15.90 -0.45 6.79
CA ILE A 16 15.09 0.30 5.84
C ILE A 16 14.38 -0.64 4.88
N ASP A 17 13.26 -0.18 4.37
CA ASP A 17 12.47 -0.89 3.37
C ASP A 17 12.85 -0.50 1.93
N GLY A 18 12.03 -0.90 0.95
CA GLY A 18 12.25 -0.61 -0.46
C GLY A 18 12.29 0.88 -0.82
N ILE A 19 11.56 1.74 -0.13
CA ILE A 19 11.53 3.20 -0.41
C ILE A 19 12.50 3.99 0.48
N GLY A 20 13.03 3.35 1.54
CA GLY A 20 13.95 3.96 2.49
C GLY A 20 13.32 4.30 3.84
N TRP A 21 12.10 3.82 4.09
CA TRP A 21 11.41 3.99 5.37
C TRP A 21 11.92 3.00 6.41
N SER A 22 12.03 3.45 7.66
CA SER A 22 12.53 2.68 8.79
C SER A 22 11.57 2.77 9.98
N PRO A 23 11.08 1.64 10.52
CA PRO A 23 10.25 1.66 11.72
C PRO A 23 11.01 2.20 12.93
N GLN A 24 12.30 1.90 13.04
CA GLN A 24 13.12 2.38 14.17
C GLN A 24 13.30 3.90 14.14
N VAL A 25 13.49 4.48 12.95
CA VAL A 25 13.60 5.93 12.80
C VAL A 25 12.26 6.61 13.05
N ALA A 26 11.16 6.03 12.55
CA ALA A 26 9.82 6.54 12.81
C ALA A 26 9.51 6.58 14.32
N GLU A 27 9.85 5.52 15.05
CA GLU A 27 9.70 5.44 16.51
C GLU A 27 10.59 6.48 17.24
N GLU A 28 11.87 6.62 16.85
CA GLU A 28 12.77 7.61 17.46
C GLU A 28 12.25 9.04 17.28
N LYS A 29 11.69 9.35 16.11
CA LYS A 29 11.20 10.69 15.77
C LYS A 29 9.77 10.94 16.22
N GLY A 30 9.02 9.91 16.61
CA GLY A 30 7.60 10.00 16.92
C GLY A 30 6.74 10.37 15.71
N GLU A 31 7.25 10.14 14.49
CA GLU A 31 6.61 10.53 13.24
C GLU A 31 6.65 9.34 12.26
N ILE A 32 5.50 8.74 12.03
CA ILE A 32 5.36 7.53 11.21
C ILE A 32 5.70 7.83 9.75
N ASN A 33 5.22 8.97 9.23
CA ASN A 33 5.35 9.36 7.83
C ASN A 33 6.50 10.36 7.63
N TYR A 34 7.64 10.18 8.33
CA TYR A 34 8.76 11.13 8.27
C TYR A 34 9.39 11.30 6.87
N LEU A 35 9.09 10.42 5.91
CA LEU A 35 9.52 10.58 4.53
C LEU A 35 8.60 11.49 3.71
N ASN A 36 7.42 11.82 4.23
CA ASN A 36 6.44 12.64 3.54
C ASN A 36 6.36 13.99 4.26
N ASN A 37 6.76 15.05 3.57
CA ASN A 37 6.60 16.41 4.09
C ASN A 37 5.16 16.85 3.83
N GLY A 38 4.27 16.48 4.74
CA GLY A 38 2.82 16.55 4.54
C GLY A 38 2.31 15.40 3.67
N GLU A 39 1.08 15.52 3.22
CA GLU A 39 0.40 14.46 2.46
C GLU A 39 0.69 14.49 0.95
N ALA A 40 1.17 15.62 0.42
CA ALA A 40 1.33 15.83 -1.03
C ALA A 40 2.76 15.59 -1.55
N ASN A 41 3.77 15.54 -0.67
CA ASN A 41 5.18 15.53 -1.08
C ASN A 41 5.92 14.29 -0.51
N PRO A 42 5.70 13.10 -1.10
CA PRO A 42 6.40 11.91 -0.66
C PRO A 42 7.86 11.92 -1.15
N HIS A 43 8.77 11.49 -0.29
CA HIS A 43 10.19 11.33 -0.63
C HIS A 43 10.64 9.89 -0.46
N GLY A 44 11.69 9.52 -1.17
CA GLY A 44 12.38 8.24 -1.01
C GLY A 44 13.85 8.44 -0.63
N ILE A 45 14.45 7.44 0.00
CA ILE A 45 15.88 7.42 0.27
C ILE A 45 16.45 6.09 -0.22
N ILE A 46 17.40 6.16 -1.15
CA ILE A 46 18.20 5.01 -1.56
C ILE A 46 19.60 5.14 -0.97
N ILE A 47 19.98 4.19 -0.12
CA ILE A 47 21.34 4.09 0.45
C ILE A 47 22.06 2.81 0.02
N SER A 48 21.36 1.88 -0.64
CA SER A 48 21.94 0.58 -1.03
C SER A 48 21.24 0.00 -2.26
N PRO A 49 21.98 -0.68 -3.16
CA PRO A 49 21.37 -1.43 -4.26
C PRO A 49 20.52 -2.61 -3.75
N LEU A 50 20.71 -3.03 -2.50
CA LEU A 50 19.93 -4.11 -1.88
C LEU A 50 18.47 -3.75 -1.64
N GLN A 51 18.08 -2.47 -1.76
CA GLN A 51 16.68 -2.04 -1.75
C GLN A 51 15.92 -2.48 -3.02
N LYS A 52 16.63 -2.86 -4.10
CA LYS A 52 16.01 -3.35 -5.33
C LYS A 52 15.12 -4.56 -5.04
N GLY A 53 13.83 -4.41 -5.34
CA GLY A 53 12.83 -5.47 -5.18
C GLY A 53 12.46 -5.77 -3.71
N LYS A 54 12.90 -4.95 -2.75
CA LYS A 54 12.45 -5.08 -1.36
C LYS A 54 11.01 -4.57 -1.20
N PRO A 55 10.25 -5.14 -0.25
CA PRO A 55 8.91 -4.66 0.04
C PRO A 55 8.95 -3.21 0.52
N VAL A 56 7.93 -2.44 0.15
CA VAL A 56 7.61 -1.14 0.76
C VAL A 56 6.52 -1.41 1.78
N TYR A 57 6.86 -1.32 3.06
CA TYR A 57 5.97 -1.73 4.16
C TYR A 57 4.90 -0.68 4.42
N LEU A 58 5.26 0.59 4.31
CA LEU A 58 4.39 1.72 4.60
C LEU A 58 4.23 2.62 3.36
N PRO A 59 3.68 2.11 2.24
CA PRO A 59 3.48 2.93 1.05
C PRO A 59 2.41 3.99 1.32
N PHE A 60 2.69 5.26 0.98
CA PHE A 60 1.70 6.32 1.10
C PHE A 60 0.68 6.23 -0.03
N HIS A 61 1.14 5.83 -1.22
CA HIS A 61 0.31 5.49 -2.37
C HIS A 61 0.52 4.03 -2.78
N THR A 62 -0.54 3.36 -3.25
CA THR A 62 -0.40 1.96 -3.74
C THR A 62 0.56 1.81 -4.92
N PHE A 63 0.83 2.89 -5.67
CA PHE A 63 1.80 2.88 -6.76
C PHE A 63 3.26 3.03 -6.32
N ASP A 64 3.57 3.41 -5.07
CA ASP A 64 4.95 3.65 -4.58
C ASP A 64 5.86 2.43 -4.80
N ARG A 65 5.30 1.22 -4.65
CA ARG A 65 6.00 -0.06 -4.89
C ARG A 65 6.46 -0.19 -6.33
N GLU A 66 5.59 0.15 -7.27
CA GLU A 66 5.88 0.08 -8.71
C GLU A 66 6.80 1.21 -9.14
N LEU A 67 6.65 2.39 -8.54
CA LEU A 67 7.54 3.52 -8.72
C LEU A 67 8.98 3.15 -8.36
N MET A 68 9.20 2.52 -7.20
CA MET A 68 10.54 2.05 -6.83
C MET A 68 11.08 0.96 -7.76
N LYS A 69 10.24 0.01 -8.21
CA LYS A 69 10.65 -0.97 -9.24
C LYS A 69 11.06 -0.29 -10.53
N PHE A 70 10.35 0.76 -10.95
CA PHE A 70 10.65 1.54 -12.15
C PHE A 70 11.98 2.27 -12.03
N VAL A 71 12.25 2.94 -10.90
CA VAL A 71 13.53 3.59 -10.58
C VAL A 71 14.70 2.59 -10.69
N PHE A 72 14.60 1.43 -10.04
CA PHE A 72 15.67 0.43 -10.07
C PHE A 72 15.79 -0.30 -11.43
N LYS A 73 14.74 -0.29 -12.25
CA LYS A 73 14.78 -0.85 -13.60
C LYS A 73 15.58 0.04 -14.54
N ILE A 74 15.43 1.36 -14.44
CA ILE A 74 16.11 2.32 -15.32
C ILE A 74 17.52 2.66 -14.81
N HIS A 75 17.63 2.99 -13.52
CA HIS A 75 18.85 3.54 -12.93
C HIS A 75 19.63 2.55 -12.05
N GLY A 76 19.26 1.26 -12.05
CA GLY A 76 19.81 0.28 -11.10
C GLY A 76 21.34 0.18 -11.06
N ASP A 77 21.99 0.22 -12.23
CA ASP A 77 23.46 0.16 -12.32
C ASP A 77 24.12 1.45 -11.81
N LYS A 78 23.55 2.62 -12.12
CA LYS A 78 24.02 3.91 -11.62
C LYS A 78 23.82 4.03 -10.11
N ILE A 79 22.65 3.62 -9.62
CA ILE A 79 22.34 3.57 -8.18
C ILE A 79 23.37 2.70 -7.45
N LYS A 80 23.70 1.52 -7.99
CA LYS A 80 24.72 0.63 -7.39
C LYS A 80 26.07 1.30 -7.27
N ASP A 81 26.50 2.04 -8.28
CA ASP A 81 27.78 2.77 -8.23
C ASP A 81 27.71 3.93 -7.22
N ILE A 82 26.71 4.79 -7.34
CA ILE A 82 26.53 6.00 -6.52
C ILE A 82 26.43 5.67 -5.03
N THR A 83 25.64 4.65 -4.68
CA THR A 83 25.37 4.26 -3.28
C THR A 83 26.56 3.68 -2.53
N ARG A 84 27.70 3.48 -3.21
CA ARG A 84 28.97 3.18 -2.55
C ARG A 84 29.45 4.31 -1.64
N ASP A 85 29.24 5.56 -2.06
CA ASP A 85 29.83 6.74 -1.42
C ASP A 85 28.77 7.73 -0.93
N CYS A 86 27.54 7.62 -1.43
CA CYS A 86 26.51 8.60 -1.17
C CYS A 86 25.09 8.03 -1.22
N ALA A 87 24.21 8.54 -0.35
CA ALA A 87 22.78 8.29 -0.47
C ALA A 87 22.14 9.16 -1.57
N ILE A 88 21.08 8.64 -2.17
CA ILE A 88 20.24 9.33 -3.15
C ILE A 88 18.91 9.64 -2.48
N CYS A 89 18.53 10.91 -2.46
CA CYS A 89 17.18 11.33 -2.08
C CYS A 89 16.33 11.37 -3.35
N LEU A 90 15.19 10.70 -3.31
CA LEU A 90 14.16 10.78 -4.34
C LEU A 90 13.14 11.82 -3.89
N ASP A 91 12.81 12.71 -4.80
CA ASP A 91 11.68 13.63 -4.64
C ASP A 91 10.64 13.22 -5.68
N PHE A 92 9.46 12.84 -5.19
CA PHE A 92 8.33 12.51 -6.04
C PHE A 92 7.51 13.78 -6.14
N ASP A 93 7.62 14.47 -7.26
CA ASP A 93 6.88 15.70 -7.55
C ASP A 93 5.63 15.37 -8.37
N GLN A 94 4.47 15.84 -7.93
CA GLN A 94 3.19 15.70 -8.63
C GLN A 94 2.69 17.03 -9.21
N GLY A 95 3.50 18.09 -9.15
CA GLY A 95 3.11 19.47 -9.45
C GLY A 95 2.13 20.05 -8.44
N ILE A 96 2.15 19.54 -7.21
CA ILE A 96 1.21 19.90 -6.13
C ILE A 96 2.03 20.17 -4.86
N ASP A 97 2.22 21.45 -4.53
CA ASP A 97 3.02 21.84 -3.36
C ASP A 97 2.37 21.38 -2.04
N ALA A 98 1.03 21.44 -1.98
CA ALA A 98 0.24 21.04 -0.84
C ALA A 98 -1.19 20.74 -1.29
N PHE A 99 -1.85 19.86 -0.55
CA PHE A 99 -3.28 19.67 -0.68
C PHE A 99 -4.04 20.77 0.08
N TYR A 100 -5.01 21.38 -0.59
CA TYR A 100 -5.91 22.35 0.02
C TYR A 100 -7.32 21.79 0.14
N GLU A 101 -7.74 20.98 -0.83
CA GLU A 101 -9.07 20.38 -0.90
C GLU A 101 -8.99 18.86 -1.12
N PRO A 102 -9.93 18.06 -0.58
CA PRO A 102 -9.90 16.60 -0.69
C PRO A 102 -9.84 16.07 -2.12
N LEU A 103 -10.45 16.77 -3.08
CA LEU A 103 -10.47 16.37 -4.48
C LEU A 103 -9.18 16.74 -5.24
N ASP A 104 -8.23 17.42 -4.61
CA ASP A 104 -6.90 17.65 -5.18
C ASP A 104 -6.17 16.33 -5.48
N VAL A 105 -6.53 15.23 -4.82
CA VAL A 105 -6.03 13.87 -5.14
C VAL A 105 -6.33 13.44 -6.58
N LEU A 106 -7.31 14.06 -7.24
CA LEU A 106 -7.63 13.81 -8.65
C LEU A 106 -6.60 14.41 -9.62
N LYS A 107 -5.84 15.41 -9.16
CA LYS A 107 -4.79 16.06 -9.97
C LYS A 107 -3.58 15.15 -10.21
N TYR A 108 -3.39 14.11 -9.39
CA TYR A 108 -2.29 13.16 -9.46
C TYR A 108 -2.33 12.33 -10.75
N LYS A 109 -1.77 12.77 -11.87
CA LYS A 109 -1.76 11.97 -13.11
C LYS A 109 -0.38 11.42 -13.45
N THR A 110 0.62 12.24 -13.17
CA THR A 110 2.01 12.00 -13.49
C THR A 110 2.84 12.35 -12.27
N VAL A 111 3.78 11.47 -11.94
CA VAL A 111 4.79 11.69 -10.91
C VAL A 111 6.13 11.88 -11.60
N ASN A 112 6.73 13.05 -11.42
CA ASN A 112 8.11 13.32 -11.81
C ASN A 112 9.02 12.91 -10.66
N ILE A 113 10.05 12.12 -10.97
CA ILE A 113 10.98 11.59 -9.98
C ILE A 113 12.30 12.33 -10.15
N HIS A 114 12.59 13.22 -9.21
CA HIS A 114 13.85 13.95 -9.15
C HIS A 114 14.84 13.22 -8.26
N PHE A 115 16.11 13.23 -8.67
CA PHE A 115 17.20 12.55 -7.97
C PHE A 115 18.15 13.57 -7.38
N HIS A 116 18.30 13.56 -6.06
CA HIS A 116 19.21 14.44 -5.37
C HIS A 116 20.28 13.65 -4.63
N LEU A 117 21.49 13.74 -5.17
CA LEU A 117 22.70 13.22 -4.52
C LEU A 117 22.99 14.04 -3.25
N ILE A 118 23.32 13.36 -2.16
CA ILE A 118 23.81 14.01 -0.94
C ILE A 118 25.30 14.41 -1.15
N ASN A 119 25.84 15.29 -0.32
CA ASN A 119 27.25 15.71 -0.33
C ASN A 119 27.75 16.38 -1.62
N ASP A 120 26.85 16.89 -2.45
CA ASP A 120 27.17 17.68 -3.64
C ASP A 120 28.16 16.99 -4.60
N LEU A 121 28.03 15.66 -4.72
CA LEU A 121 28.94 14.80 -5.47
C LEU A 121 29.13 15.26 -6.93
N LEU A 122 28.08 15.83 -7.54
CA LEU A 122 28.12 16.40 -8.89
C LEU A 122 29.06 17.61 -8.98
N ASN A 123 29.01 18.53 -8.01
CA ASN A 123 29.92 19.67 -8.01
C ASN A 123 31.34 19.24 -7.68
N VAL A 124 31.54 18.25 -6.79
CA VAL A 124 32.86 17.67 -6.53
C VAL A 124 33.45 17.06 -7.81
N GLN A 125 32.65 16.33 -8.59
CA GLN A 125 33.09 15.78 -9.88
C GLN A 125 33.47 16.89 -10.88
N LYS A 126 32.66 17.97 -10.98
CA LYS A 126 32.98 19.14 -11.82
C LYS A 126 34.32 19.77 -11.41
N GLN A 127 34.52 19.99 -10.11
CA GLN A 127 35.78 20.53 -9.58
C GLN A 127 36.98 19.61 -9.88
N GLN A 128 36.82 18.28 -9.75
CA GLN A 128 37.88 17.34 -10.13
C GLN A 128 38.23 17.43 -11.62
N ARG A 129 37.23 17.53 -12.50
CA ARG A 129 37.46 17.69 -13.95
C ARG A 129 38.14 19.02 -14.27
N GLU A 130 37.78 20.10 -13.59
CA GLU A 130 38.44 21.41 -13.74
C GLU A 130 39.88 21.41 -13.22
N LEU A 131 40.15 20.76 -12.09
CA LEU A 131 41.50 20.58 -11.57
C LEU A 131 42.39 19.80 -12.55
N VAL A 132 41.87 18.72 -13.14
CA VAL A 132 42.60 17.96 -14.16
C VAL A 132 42.81 18.76 -15.45
N LYS A 133 41.81 19.51 -15.90
CA LYS A 133 41.96 20.43 -17.05
C LYS A 133 43.04 21.47 -16.78
N THR A 134 43.07 22.03 -15.57
CA THR A 134 44.07 23.01 -15.15
C THR A 134 45.46 22.38 -15.09
N PHE A 135 45.57 21.19 -14.51
CA PHE A 135 46.83 20.42 -14.44
C PHE A 135 47.41 20.10 -15.82
N ASN A 136 46.56 19.75 -16.78
CA ASN A 136 46.96 19.42 -18.16
C ASN A 136 47.23 20.65 -19.04
N ARG A 137 47.06 21.87 -18.52
CA ARG A 137 47.26 23.11 -19.26
C ARG A 137 48.69 23.63 -19.07
N ASP A 138 49.33 24.03 -20.17
CA ASP A 138 50.67 24.64 -20.19
C ASP A 138 51.71 23.82 -19.40
N GLN A 139 52.41 24.44 -18.43
CA GLN A 139 53.38 23.78 -17.55
C GLN A 139 52.85 23.54 -16.14
N ASN A 140 51.53 23.53 -15.94
CA ASN A 140 50.94 23.37 -14.61
C ASN A 140 51.22 21.99 -13.98
N PHE A 141 51.66 21.02 -14.76
CA PHE A 141 52.02 19.69 -14.27
C PHE A 141 53.21 19.69 -13.28
N ILE A 142 54.05 20.73 -13.27
CA ILE A 142 55.15 20.89 -12.29
C ILE A 142 54.74 21.69 -11.05
N ASP A 143 53.53 22.27 -11.00
CA ASP A 143 53.06 23.02 -9.84
C ASP A 143 52.65 22.07 -8.70
N GLU A 144 53.47 22.05 -7.63
CA GLU A 144 53.25 21.21 -6.45
C GLU A 144 51.91 21.52 -5.75
N ASN A 145 51.38 22.75 -5.85
CA ASN A 145 50.10 23.11 -5.26
C ASN A 145 48.93 22.42 -5.99
N ILE A 146 49.00 22.36 -7.33
CA ILE A 146 47.97 21.68 -8.14
C ILE A 146 48.04 20.17 -7.92
N GLN A 147 49.24 19.61 -7.84
CA GLN A 147 49.44 18.19 -7.49
C GLN A 147 48.88 17.86 -6.10
N ALA A 148 49.15 18.71 -5.09
CA ALA A 148 48.63 18.54 -3.74
C ALA A 148 47.09 18.63 -3.70
N ALA A 149 46.49 19.58 -4.44
CA ALA A 149 45.04 19.72 -4.55
C ALA A 149 44.38 18.49 -5.18
N LEU A 150 44.97 17.92 -6.25
CA LEU A 150 44.50 16.68 -6.87
C LEU A 150 44.57 15.50 -5.90
N LEU A 151 45.70 15.32 -5.20
CA LEU A 151 45.89 14.25 -4.23
C LEU A 151 44.91 14.37 -3.05
N GLN A 152 44.68 15.59 -2.55
CA GLN A 152 43.73 15.83 -1.47
C GLN A 152 42.30 15.52 -1.91
N SER A 153 41.91 15.95 -3.11
CA SER A 153 40.59 15.65 -3.68
C SER A 153 40.37 14.14 -3.83
N ALA A 154 41.35 13.42 -4.39
CA ALA A 154 41.29 11.97 -4.57
C ALA A 154 41.25 11.22 -3.22
N LYS A 155 42.01 11.65 -2.21
CA LYS A 155 41.97 11.03 -0.87
C LYS A 155 40.64 11.24 -0.16
N LYS A 156 40.00 12.40 -0.34
CA LYS A 156 38.76 12.76 0.36
C LYS A 156 37.52 12.17 -0.30
N HIS A 157 37.48 12.14 -1.64
CA HIS A 157 36.26 11.83 -2.40
C HIS A 157 36.41 10.64 -3.37
N GLY A 158 37.60 10.04 -3.45
CA GLY A 158 37.92 9.06 -4.49
C GLY A 158 38.07 9.71 -5.87
N ASP A 159 38.19 8.88 -6.89
CA ASP A 159 38.21 9.32 -8.29
C ASP A 159 36.79 9.29 -8.86
N LEU A 160 36.23 10.48 -9.14
CA LEU A 160 34.89 10.63 -9.69
C LEU A 160 34.89 10.89 -11.19
N ARG A 161 36.04 11.03 -11.84
CA ARG A 161 36.14 11.64 -13.18
C ARG A 161 35.38 10.88 -14.26
N GLU A 162 35.50 9.55 -14.23
CA GLU A 162 34.89 8.61 -15.18
C GLU A 162 33.55 8.04 -14.68
N ARG A 163 33.08 8.46 -13.50
CA ARG A 163 31.83 7.95 -12.93
C ARG A 163 30.62 8.60 -13.60
N ASP A 164 29.63 7.79 -13.93
CA ASP A 164 28.34 8.26 -14.42
C ASP A 164 27.42 8.54 -13.24
N LEU A 165 27.36 9.81 -12.85
CA LEU A 165 26.53 10.30 -11.75
C LEU A 165 25.21 10.91 -12.24
N ASP A 166 24.94 10.83 -13.54
CA ASP A 166 23.79 11.49 -14.15
C ASP A 166 22.53 10.62 -14.02
N LEU A 167 21.67 10.99 -13.08
CA LEU A 167 20.35 10.40 -12.90
C LEU A 167 19.31 11.35 -13.50
N HIS A 168 18.99 11.16 -14.78
CA HIS A 168 17.93 11.92 -15.42
C HIS A 168 16.58 11.66 -14.74
N GLU A 169 15.73 12.69 -14.76
CA GLU A 169 14.39 12.64 -14.19
C GLU A 169 13.55 11.57 -14.88
N LEU A 170 12.73 10.90 -14.09
CA LEU A 170 11.83 9.86 -14.59
C LEU A 170 10.38 10.32 -14.48
N GLU A 171 9.60 10.03 -15.50
CA GLU A 171 8.16 10.30 -15.51
C GLU A 171 7.39 8.99 -15.32
N TYR A 172 6.48 8.96 -14.34
CA TYR A 172 5.62 7.81 -14.05
C TYR A 172 4.15 8.20 -14.09
N SER A 173 3.39 7.59 -15.00
CA SER A 173 1.94 7.83 -15.09
C SER A 173 1.17 6.90 -14.15
N THR A 174 0.27 7.49 -13.35
CA THR A 174 -0.55 6.78 -12.38
C THR A 174 -1.93 6.44 -12.96
N SER A 175 -2.37 5.20 -12.75
CA SER A 175 -3.74 4.74 -13.00
C SER A 175 -4.58 4.89 -11.73
N SER A 176 -5.65 4.11 -11.57
CA SER A 176 -6.37 4.01 -10.29
C SER A 176 -5.43 3.62 -9.13
N PHE A 177 -5.60 4.26 -7.96
CA PHE A 177 -4.75 4.06 -6.77
C PHE A 177 -5.48 4.32 -5.45
N TYR A 178 -4.82 4.03 -4.35
CA TYR A 178 -5.20 4.47 -3.00
C TYR A 178 -4.09 5.34 -2.41
N THR A 179 -4.47 6.36 -1.65
CA THR A 179 -3.58 7.26 -0.91
C THR A 179 -4.01 7.34 0.54
N ARG A 180 -3.06 7.46 1.46
CA ARG A 180 -3.32 7.74 2.88
C ARG A 180 -3.66 9.20 3.18
N ALA A 181 -3.54 10.08 2.19
CA ALA A 181 -3.98 11.47 2.32
C ALA A 181 -5.44 11.52 2.77
N PHE A 182 -5.82 12.56 3.51
CA PHE A 182 -7.18 12.76 4.00
C PHE A 182 -7.77 11.56 4.76
N GLY A 183 -6.92 10.81 5.48
CA GLY A 183 -7.35 9.64 6.26
C GLY A 183 -7.71 8.42 5.44
N GLY A 184 -7.35 8.37 4.15
CA GLY A 184 -7.57 7.22 3.27
C GLY A 184 -8.56 7.50 2.15
N VAL A 185 -8.06 7.48 0.91
CA VAL A 185 -8.86 7.76 -0.30
C VAL A 185 -8.52 6.78 -1.42
N TYR A 186 -9.54 6.12 -1.95
CA TYR A 186 -9.46 5.37 -3.20
C TYR A 186 -9.84 6.28 -4.37
N VAL A 187 -9.02 6.25 -5.41
CA VAL A 187 -9.25 7.00 -6.64
C VAL A 187 -9.30 6.02 -7.81
N LEU A 188 -10.52 5.77 -8.31
CA LEU A 188 -10.82 4.81 -9.38
C LEU A 188 -11.12 5.56 -10.68
N ARG A 189 -10.15 5.68 -11.59
CA ARG A 189 -10.26 6.56 -12.77
C ARG A 189 -10.47 5.86 -14.10
N ASP A 190 -10.08 4.59 -14.19
CA ASP A 190 -10.06 3.84 -15.45
C ASP A 190 -11.42 3.20 -15.76
N PHE A 191 -12.50 3.87 -15.35
CA PHE A 191 -13.89 3.40 -15.42
C PHE A 191 -14.78 4.46 -16.10
N ILE A 192 -16.01 4.08 -16.45
CA ILE A 192 -16.96 4.94 -17.19
C ILE A 192 -17.09 6.33 -16.54
N THR A 193 -17.18 6.37 -15.22
CA THR A 193 -17.16 7.60 -14.42
C THR A 193 -16.15 7.40 -13.30
N PRO A 194 -15.22 8.34 -13.06
CA PRO A 194 -14.28 8.21 -11.96
C PRO A 194 -15.03 8.13 -10.62
N ILE A 195 -14.57 7.25 -9.74
CA ILE A 195 -15.13 7.05 -8.40
C ILE A 195 -14.07 7.39 -7.37
N VAL A 196 -14.41 8.25 -6.41
CA VAL A 196 -13.60 8.56 -5.25
C VAL A 196 -14.29 7.99 -4.02
N VAL A 197 -13.57 7.15 -3.27
CA VAL A 197 -14.10 6.56 -2.03
C VAL A 197 -13.25 7.02 -0.86
N PHE A 198 -13.88 7.72 0.08
CA PHE A 198 -13.26 8.19 1.31
C PHE A 198 -13.49 7.21 2.46
N GLU A 199 -12.44 6.94 3.22
CA GLU A 199 -12.52 6.19 4.49
C GLU A 199 -12.92 7.12 5.65
N ASP A 200 -12.47 8.37 5.63
CA ASP A 200 -12.79 9.36 6.65
C ASP A 200 -14.12 10.10 6.36
N GLU A 201 -15.03 10.13 7.33
CA GLU A 201 -16.35 10.74 7.20
C GLU A 201 -16.29 12.27 7.10
N THR A 202 -15.29 12.90 7.74
CA THR A 202 -15.11 14.37 7.74
C THR A 202 -14.70 14.84 6.36
N TRP A 203 -13.71 14.19 5.76
CA TRP A 203 -13.22 14.54 4.43
C TRP A 203 -14.21 14.19 3.34
N HIS A 204 -14.96 13.09 3.47
CA HIS A 204 -16.09 12.81 2.61
C HIS A 204 -17.12 13.95 2.59
N LYS A 205 -17.52 14.46 3.77
CA LYS A 205 -18.49 15.56 3.88
C LYS A 205 -17.99 16.86 3.28
N GLU A 206 -16.69 17.09 3.27
CA GLU A 206 -16.08 18.24 2.60
C GLU A 206 -16.05 18.05 1.09
N ALA A 207 -15.62 16.87 0.62
CA ALA A 207 -15.50 16.54 -0.80
C ALA A 207 -16.84 16.67 -1.55
N ILE A 208 -17.96 16.24 -0.96
CA ILE A 208 -19.28 16.30 -1.61
C ILE A 208 -19.81 17.73 -1.81
N LYS A 209 -19.20 18.74 -1.18
CA LYS A 209 -19.58 20.15 -1.39
C LYS A 209 -18.99 20.71 -2.68
N ASP A 210 -17.91 20.10 -3.17
CA ASP A 210 -17.23 20.52 -4.38
C ASP A 210 -17.92 19.90 -5.61
N THR A 211 -18.52 20.76 -6.43
CA THR A 211 -19.21 20.38 -7.66
C THR A 211 -18.38 20.64 -8.91
N ASN A 212 -17.09 21.00 -8.77
CA ASN A 212 -16.24 21.35 -9.89
C ASN A 212 -15.72 20.12 -10.67
N TYR A 213 -15.75 18.94 -10.03
CA TYR A 213 -15.28 17.69 -10.62
C TYR A 213 -16.46 16.79 -11.02
N ASP A 214 -16.42 16.26 -12.23
CA ASP A 214 -17.38 15.26 -12.71
C ASP A 214 -16.95 13.85 -12.24
N VAL A 215 -17.18 13.57 -10.96
CA VAL A 215 -16.80 12.32 -10.29
C VAL A 215 -17.89 11.84 -9.34
N LEU A 216 -17.97 10.52 -9.13
CA LEU A 216 -18.82 9.94 -8.09
C LEU A 216 -18.05 9.89 -6.77
N ILE A 217 -18.61 10.47 -5.72
CA ILE A 217 -17.98 10.54 -4.39
C ILE A 217 -18.78 9.67 -3.43
N PHE A 218 -18.12 8.73 -2.77
CA PHE A 218 -18.72 7.87 -1.75
C PHE A 218 -17.91 7.88 -0.46
N HIS A 219 -18.59 7.63 0.65
CA HIS A 219 -17.96 7.15 1.86
C HIS A 219 -17.93 5.61 1.84
N ILE A 220 -16.87 4.99 2.37
CA ILE A 220 -16.68 3.53 2.32
C ILE A 220 -17.83 2.73 2.95
N SER A 221 -18.54 3.33 3.91
CA SER A 221 -19.69 2.70 4.58
C SER A 221 -21.04 2.92 3.89
N GLN A 222 -21.11 3.67 2.79
CA GLN A 222 -22.37 3.92 2.08
C GLN A 222 -22.82 2.66 1.29
N PRO A 223 -24.07 2.18 1.49
CA PRO A 223 -24.58 1.01 0.77
C PRO A 223 -24.59 1.17 -0.76
N GLU A 224 -24.75 2.40 -1.25
CA GLU A 224 -24.81 2.74 -2.67
C GLU A 224 -23.50 2.45 -3.40
N LEU A 225 -22.36 2.51 -2.69
CA LEU A 225 -21.03 2.22 -3.24
C LEU A 225 -21.01 0.83 -3.88
N MET A 226 -21.45 -0.19 -3.14
CA MET A 226 -21.42 -1.57 -3.61
C MET A 226 -22.36 -1.80 -4.79
N ALA A 227 -23.48 -1.07 -4.86
CA ALA A 227 -24.34 -1.09 -6.03
C ALA A 227 -23.62 -0.52 -7.26
N LYS A 228 -22.97 0.64 -7.11
CA LYS A 228 -22.22 1.27 -8.20
C LYS A 228 -21.03 0.46 -8.69
N LEU A 229 -20.27 -0.16 -7.79
CA LEU A 229 -19.16 -1.03 -8.17
C LEU A 229 -19.65 -2.23 -9.01
N ARG A 230 -20.83 -2.79 -8.70
CA ARG A 230 -21.46 -3.84 -9.52
C ARG A 230 -21.97 -3.32 -10.85
N ASP A 231 -22.69 -2.20 -10.85
CA ASP A 231 -23.27 -1.60 -12.06
C ASP A 231 -22.17 -1.25 -13.09
N HIS A 232 -21.00 -0.82 -12.62
CA HIS A 232 -19.85 -0.49 -13.46
C HIS A 232 -18.96 -1.71 -13.78
N VAL A 233 -19.38 -2.92 -13.42
CA VAL A 233 -18.66 -4.18 -13.67
C VAL A 233 -17.23 -4.16 -13.10
N ILE A 234 -17.07 -3.50 -11.95
CA ILE A 234 -15.79 -3.44 -11.20
C ILE A 234 -15.69 -4.66 -10.28
N ILE A 235 -16.82 -5.09 -9.72
CA ILE A 235 -16.92 -6.25 -8.85
C ILE A 235 -18.04 -7.18 -9.32
N GLU A 236 -17.90 -8.46 -8.98
CA GLU A 236 -18.88 -9.50 -9.26
C GLU A 236 -19.06 -10.41 -8.05
N CYS A 237 -20.20 -11.11 -8.00
CA CYS A 237 -20.49 -12.12 -6.99
C CYS A 237 -21.51 -13.11 -7.56
N ASN A 238 -21.09 -14.35 -7.77
CA ASN A 238 -21.99 -15.46 -8.11
C ASN A 238 -22.10 -16.41 -6.90
N LEU A 239 -23.23 -16.35 -6.17
CA LEU A 239 -23.41 -17.12 -4.94
C LEU A 239 -23.38 -18.65 -5.17
N ASP A 240 -23.85 -19.13 -6.33
CA ASP A 240 -23.85 -20.56 -6.67
C ASP A 240 -22.44 -21.13 -6.91
N GLU A 241 -21.50 -20.27 -7.29
CA GLU A 241 -20.09 -20.61 -7.48
C GLU A 241 -19.30 -20.38 -6.19
N VAL A 242 -19.49 -19.24 -5.55
CA VAL A 242 -18.77 -18.84 -4.33
C VAL A 242 -18.97 -19.86 -3.20
N VAL A 243 -20.17 -20.43 -3.05
CA VAL A 243 -20.44 -21.41 -1.98
C VAL A 243 -19.57 -22.68 -2.06
N LYS A 244 -18.95 -22.95 -3.22
CA LYS A 244 -18.05 -24.08 -3.45
C LYS A 244 -16.57 -23.74 -3.21
N ASP A 245 -16.26 -22.46 -3.01
CA ASP A 245 -14.89 -21.96 -2.83
C ASP A 245 -14.42 -22.14 -1.38
N LYS A 246 -13.13 -22.45 -1.21
CA LYS A 246 -12.43 -22.42 0.08
C LYS A 246 -12.52 -21.04 0.75
N ARG A 247 -12.58 -19.96 -0.04
CA ARG A 247 -12.78 -18.60 0.48
C ARG A 247 -14.09 -18.47 1.24
N TYR A 248 -15.19 -18.98 0.69
CA TYR A 248 -16.48 -18.94 1.36
C TYR A 248 -16.46 -19.68 2.70
N GLU A 249 -15.90 -20.88 2.74
CA GLU A 249 -15.74 -21.64 3.98
C GLU A 249 -14.93 -20.87 5.04
N ARG A 250 -13.87 -20.16 4.63
CA ARG A 250 -13.07 -19.33 5.55
C ARG A 250 -13.86 -18.13 6.08
N VAL A 251 -14.57 -17.41 5.22
CA VAL A 251 -15.44 -16.28 5.61
C VAL A 251 -16.53 -16.73 6.57
N LYS A 252 -17.15 -17.88 6.27
CA LYS A 252 -18.20 -18.47 7.10
C LYS A 252 -17.68 -18.93 8.47
N LYS A 253 -16.51 -19.56 8.53
CA LYS A 253 -15.85 -19.92 9.80
C LYS A 253 -15.53 -18.69 10.64
N TYR A 254 -14.99 -17.64 10.02
CA TYR A 254 -14.72 -16.39 10.71
C TYR A 254 -16.01 -15.73 11.23
N GLU A 255 -17.07 -15.68 10.42
CA GLU A 255 -18.38 -15.18 10.86
C GLU A 255 -18.91 -15.97 12.06
N MET A 256 -18.82 -17.30 12.03
CA MET A 256 -19.23 -18.14 13.16
C MET A 256 -18.42 -17.85 14.42
N ALA A 257 -17.10 -17.65 14.29
CA ALA A 257 -16.22 -17.37 15.41
C ALA A 257 -16.64 -16.12 16.20
N MET A 258 -17.17 -15.10 15.52
CA MET A 258 -17.65 -13.86 16.15
C MET A 258 -18.84 -14.07 17.11
N TYR A 259 -19.55 -15.20 17.01
CA TYR A 259 -20.66 -15.55 17.89
C TYR A 259 -20.31 -16.60 18.96
N LEU A 260 -19.11 -17.18 18.91
CA LEU A 260 -18.66 -18.17 19.89
C LEU A 260 -18.26 -17.46 21.18
N LYS A 261 -18.94 -17.81 22.29
CA LYS A 261 -18.66 -17.32 23.64
C LYS A 261 -18.65 -18.49 24.61
N ASP A 262 -17.79 -18.43 25.62
CA ASP A 262 -17.70 -19.41 26.71
C ASP A 262 -17.63 -20.87 26.21
N THR A 263 -16.76 -21.13 25.22
CA THR A 263 -16.69 -22.43 24.56
C THR A 263 -15.95 -23.46 25.40
N GLN A 264 -16.48 -24.69 25.46
CA GLN A 264 -15.81 -25.83 26.10
C GLN A 264 -14.60 -26.36 25.32
N HIS A 265 -14.52 -26.08 24.02
CA HIS A 265 -13.42 -26.48 23.14
C HIS A 265 -12.74 -25.21 22.62
N PRO A 266 -11.44 -25.27 22.28
CA PRO A 266 -10.75 -24.19 21.59
C PRO A 266 -11.48 -23.79 20.30
N ILE A 267 -11.59 -22.49 20.00
CA ILE A 267 -12.27 -21.98 18.79
C ILE A 267 -11.66 -22.62 17.53
N LYS A 268 -10.35 -22.76 17.47
CA LYS A 268 -9.64 -23.44 16.37
C LYS A 268 -10.20 -24.83 16.08
N ASP A 269 -10.38 -25.64 17.12
CA ASP A 269 -10.88 -27.01 16.98
C ASP A 269 -12.34 -27.01 16.53
N ILE A 270 -13.14 -26.08 17.07
CA ILE A 270 -14.55 -25.90 16.67
C ILE A 270 -14.65 -25.55 15.18
N LEU A 271 -13.77 -24.69 14.68
CA LEU A 271 -13.79 -24.26 13.28
C LEU A 271 -13.22 -25.30 12.31
N ASN A 272 -12.35 -26.20 12.77
CA ASN A 272 -11.68 -27.17 11.90
C ASN A 272 -12.29 -28.58 11.95
N ASP A 273 -12.90 -29.00 13.06
CA ASP A 273 -13.57 -30.29 13.17
C ASP A 273 -15.05 -30.21 12.70
N PRO A 274 -15.47 -31.00 11.69
CA PRO A 274 -16.82 -30.95 11.16
C PRO A 274 -17.94 -31.29 12.16
N ILE A 275 -17.65 -32.13 13.16
CA ILE A 275 -18.63 -32.54 14.18
C ILE A 275 -18.80 -31.41 15.20
N LEU A 276 -17.69 -30.85 15.69
CA LEU A 276 -17.72 -29.69 16.59
C LEU A 276 -18.36 -28.49 15.90
N TYR A 277 -17.99 -28.19 14.66
CA TYR A 277 -18.58 -27.10 13.88
C TYR A 277 -20.11 -27.20 13.86
N LYS A 278 -20.66 -28.36 13.49
CA LYS A 278 -22.11 -28.60 13.46
C LYS A 278 -22.74 -28.52 14.86
N SER A 279 -22.06 -29.03 15.89
CA SER A 279 -22.55 -28.97 17.27
C SER A 279 -22.69 -27.52 17.75
N TYR A 280 -21.65 -26.71 17.56
CA TYR A 280 -21.63 -25.32 17.99
C TYR A 280 -22.56 -24.44 17.15
N LEU A 281 -22.65 -24.67 15.83
CA LEU A 281 -23.62 -24.00 14.98
C LEU A 281 -25.06 -24.21 15.47
N ASN A 282 -25.38 -25.42 15.95
CA ASN A 282 -26.68 -25.75 16.52
C ASN A 282 -26.92 -25.23 17.95
N LYS A 283 -25.85 -24.79 18.63
CA LYS A 283 -25.94 -24.12 19.94
C LYS A 283 -26.10 -22.60 19.80
N LEU A 284 -25.71 -22.02 18.66
CA LEU A 284 -25.94 -20.60 18.38
C LEU A 284 -27.44 -20.28 18.41
N ASP A 285 -27.77 -19.07 18.85
CA ASP A 285 -29.12 -18.55 18.75
C ASP A 285 -29.58 -18.46 17.29
N ILE A 286 -30.90 -18.42 17.09
CA ILE A 286 -31.49 -18.50 15.76
C ILE A 286 -31.07 -17.33 14.86
N LYS A 287 -30.79 -16.14 15.42
CA LYS A 287 -30.39 -14.96 14.64
C LYS A 287 -28.95 -15.11 14.17
N ALA A 288 -28.02 -15.51 15.05
CA ALA A 288 -26.64 -15.78 14.69
C ALA A 288 -26.53 -16.92 13.67
N ARG A 289 -27.23 -18.04 13.90
CA ARG A 289 -27.23 -19.18 12.97
C ARG A 289 -27.75 -18.80 11.58
N LYS A 290 -28.79 -17.95 11.51
CA LYS A 290 -29.34 -17.45 10.25
C LYS A 290 -28.34 -16.61 9.46
N LYS A 291 -27.43 -15.89 10.13
CA LYS A 291 -26.36 -15.09 9.51
C LYS A 291 -25.24 -15.95 8.97
N VAL A 292 -24.75 -16.91 9.77
CA VAL A 292 -23.69 -17.84 9.37
C VAL A 292 -24.13 -18.67 8.15
N MET A 293 -25.36 -19.17 8.16
CA MET A 293 -25.93 -20.01 7.08
C MET A 293 -26.70 -19.20 6.03
N SER A 294 -26.44 -17.89 5.93
CA SER A 294 -27.34 -17.00 5.19
C SER A 294 -27.33 -17.26 3.68
N VAL A 295 -26.20 -17.67 3.11
CA VAL A 295 -26.07 -17.98 1.68
C VAL A 295 -26.75 -19.29 1.32
N GLU A 296 -26.50 -20.38 2.06
CA GLU A 296 -27.15 -21.66 1.77
C GLU A 296 -28.67 -21.57 1.94
N ARG A 297 -29.12 -20.86 2.98
CA ARG A 297 -30.55 -20.60 3.17
C ARG A 297 -31.17 -19.80 2.02
N TYR A 298 -30.39 -18.95 1.36
CA TYR A 298 -30.84 -18.21 0.20
C TYR A 298 -30.94 -19.14 -1.03
N LEU A 299 -29.91 -19.94 -1.29
CA LEU A 299 -29.87 -20.88 -2.40
C LEU A 299 -30.96 -21.96 -2.29
N GLU A 300 -31.15 -22.57 -1.11
CA GLU A 300 -32.23 -23.54 -0.85
C GLU A 300 -33.62 -22.95 -1.12
N LYS A 301 -33.81 -21.66 -0.80
CA LYS A 301 -35.08 -20.98 -1.02
C LYS A 301 -35.30 -20.59 -2.47
N LEU A 302 -34.23 -20.27 -3.20
CA LEU A 302 -34.29 -20.04 -4.64
C LEU A 302 -34.71 -21.30 -5.40
N GLU A 303 -34.28 -22.49 -4.95
CA GLU A 303 -34.73 -23.77 -5.53
C GLU A 303 -36.25 -23.95 -5.40
N THR A 304 -36.87 -23.36 -4.37
CA THR A 304 -38.33 -23.46 -4.14
C THR A 304 -39.13 -22.31 -4.74
N SER A 305 -38.59 -21.08 -4.75
CA SER A 305 -39.28 -19.89 -5.26
C SER A 305 -38.32 -18.74 -5.60
N ASN A 306 -38.47 -18.16 -6.79
CA ASN A 306 -37.70 -17.01 -7.26
C ASN A 306 -38.18 -15.66 -6.69
N GLN A 307 -39.11 -15.66 -5.72
CA GLN A 307 -39.65 -14.41 -5.15
C GLN A 307 -38.74 -13.77 -4.10
N TYR A 308 -37.77 -14.51 -3.56
CA TYR A 308 -36.90 -14.02 -2.49
C TYR A 308 -35.75 -13.18 -3.04
N LYS A 309 -35.58 -11.97 -2.52
CA LYS A 309 -34.41 -11.14 -2.85
C LYS A 309 -33.22 -11.53 -1.96
N ILE A 310 -32.01 -11.39 -2.48
CA ILE A 310 -30.76 -11.62 -1.73
C ILE A 310 -30.77 -10.82 -0.42
N SER A 311 -31.16 -9.55 -0.49
CA SER A 311 -31.23 -8.61 0.63
C SER A 311 -32.16 -9.05 1.77
N ASP A 312 -33.11 -9.94 1.50
CA ASP A 312 -34.10 -10.37 2.50
C ASP A 312 -33.56 -11.52 3.38
N ILE A 313 -32.50 -12.19 2.93
CA ILE A 313 -32.01 -13.44 3.54
C ILE A 313 -30.52 -13.35 3.89
N VAL A 314 -29.70 -12.78 3.00
CA VAL A 314 -28.25 -12.69 3.15
C VAL A 314 -27.88 -11.42 3.93
N ASP A 315 -27.11 -11.57 5.00
CA ASP A 315 -26.57 -10.43 5.77
C ASP A 315 -25.74 -9.55 4.83
N SER A 316 -25.97 -8.23 4.83
CA SER A 316 -25.37 -7.33 3.84
C SER A 316 -23.85 -7.39 3.85
N LYS A 317 -23.25 -7.39 5.04
CA LYS A 317 -21.80 -7.48 5.22
C LYS A 317 -21.24 -8.84 4.81
N MET A 318 -22.01 -9.93 5.00
CA MET A 318 -21.67 -11.24 4.45
C MET A 318 -21.66 -11.18 2.92
N TYR A 319 -22.72 -10.65 2.30
CA TYR A 319 -22.81 -10.52 0.86
C TYR A 319 -21.68 -9.66 0.28
N GLU A 320 -21.37 -8.52 0.90
CA GLU A 320 -20.26 -7.65 0.55
C GLU A 320 -18.91 -8.37 0.59
N ALA A 321 -18.66 -9.14 1.66
CA ALA A 321 -17.42 -9.90 1.84
C ALA A 321 -17.22 -11.03 0.82
N LEU A 322 -18.27 -11.42 0.08
CA LEU A 322 -18.20 -12.47 -0.94
C LEU A 322 -17.98 -11.95 -2.36
N HIS A 323 -18.00 -10.63 -2.56
CA HIS A 323 -17.64 -10.06 -3.85
C HIS A 323 -16.16 -10.27 -4.16
N GLN A 324 -15.84 -10.23 -5.45
CA GLN A 324 -14.49 -10.24 -5.97
C GLN A 324 -14.35 -9.18 -7.08
N PRO A 325 -13.13 -8.69 -7.36
CA PRO A 325 -12.87 -7.87 -8.54
C PRO A 325 -13.23 -8.65 -9.80
N HIS A 326 -13.83 -7.96 -10.76
CA HIS A 326 -14.20 -8.57 -12.03
C HIS A 326 -12.96 -8.99 -12.83
N SER A 327 -13.04 -10.13 -13.49
CA SER A 327 -11.90 -10.77 -14.17
C SER A 327 -11.32 -9.95 -15.34
N SER A 328 -12.09 -9.01 -15.89
CA SER A 328 -11.64 -8.07 -16.95
C SER A 328 -10.64 -7.02 -16.46
N LEU A 329 -10.51 -6.80 -15.15
CA LEU A 329 -9.60 -5.80 -14.60
C LEU A 329 -8.15 -6.26 -14.71
N SER A 330 -7.23 -5.32 -14.92
CA SER A 330 -5.79 -5.60 -14.83
C SER A 330 -5.42 -6.09 -13.43
N ALA A 331 -4.35 -6.90 -13.29
CA ALA A 331 -3.91 -7.40 -11.99
C ALA A 331 -3.73 -6.29 -10.95
N LYS A 332 -3.17 -5.13 -11.35
CA LYS A 332 -3.01 -3.96 -10.48
C LYS A 332 -4.36 -3.42 -9.99
N HIS A 333 -5.37 -3.36 -10.86
CA HIS A 333 -6.70 -2.91 -10.47
C HIS A 333 -7.41 -3.95 -9.63
N GLN A 334 -7.23 -5.25 -9.91
CA GLN A 334 -7.77 -6.31 -9.06
C GLN A 334 -7.22 -6.19 -7.62
N ASP A 335 -5.91 -5.97 -7.45
CA ASP A 335 -5.31 -5.78 -6.12
C ASP A 335 -5.88 -4.57 -5.37
N LEU A 336 -6.08 -3.45 -6.07
CA LEU A 336 -6.68 -2.24 -5.48
C LEU A 336 -8.14 -2.47 -5.07
N ILE A 337 -8.92 -3.13 -5.91
CA ILE A 337 -10.32 -3.43 -5.63
C ILE A 337 -10.44 -4.48 -4.52
N TRP A 338 -9.51 -5.44 -4.43
CA TRP A 338 -9.43 -6.35 -3.29
C TRP A 338 -9.21 -5.60 -1.98
N MET A 339 -8.28 -4.65 -1.97
CA MET A 339 -8.03 -3.79 -0.81
C MET A 339 -9.31 -3.05 -0.39
N LEU A 340 -10.00 -2.41 -1.34
CA LEU A 340 -11.27 -1.73 -1.10
C LEU A 340 -12.34 -2.68 -0.53
N LEU A 341 -12.52 -3.86 -1.11
CA LEU A 341 -13.52 -4.84 -0.66
C LEU A 341 -13.24 -5.34 0.76
N VAL A 342 -11.97 -5.57 1.10
CA VAL A 342 -11.54 -5.94 2.45
C VAL A 342 -11.84 -4.82 3.45
N ASN A 343 -11.60 -3.56 3.07
CA ASN A 343 -11.93 -2.42 3.93
C ASN A 343 -13.44 -2.22 4.10
N ILE A 344 -14.25 -2.49 3.06
CA ILE A 344 -15.71 -2.43 3.15
C ILE A 344 -16.25 -3.53 4.08
N SER A 345 -15.74 -4.76 3.97
CA SER A 345 -16.20 -5.90 4.78
C SER A 345 -15.06 -6.86 5.16
N PRO A 346 -14.39 -6.61 6.30
CA PRO A 346 -13.23 -7.39 6.75
C PRO A 346 -13.67 -8.72 7.40
N ARG A 347 -14.19 -9.65 6.59
CA ARG A 347 -14.65 -10.98 7.06
C ARG A 347 -13.79 -12.15 6.59
N ASP A 348 -12.69 -11.87 5.92
CA ASP A 348 -11.76 -12.86 5.39
C ASP A 348 -10.37 -12.63 5.96
N VAL A 349 -9.97 -13.43 6.96
CA VAL A 349 -8.68 -13.28 7.65
C VAL A 349 -7.47 -13.36 6.73
N LEU A 350 -7.54 -14.15 5.65
CA LEU A 350 -6.44 -14.30 4.71
C LEU A 350 -6.30 -13.04 3.84
N PHE A 351 -7.43 -12.54 3.35
CA PHE A 351 -7.45 -11.36 2.48
C PHE A 351 -7.18 -10.07 3.26
N MET A 352 -7.62 -9.99 4.52
CA MET A 352 -7.16 -8.96 5.45
C MET A 352 -5.64 -8.98 5.54
N TYR A 353 -5.02 -10.13 5.83
CA TYR A 353 -3.57 -10.22 5.92
C TYR A 353 -2.83 -9.87 4.61
N TRP A 354 -3.41 -10.16 3.44
CA TRP A 354 -2.78 -9.87 2.15
C TRP A 354 -2.93 -8.40 1.71
N PHE A 355 -4.10 -7.82 1.86
CA PHE A 355 -4.42 -6.51 1.29
C PHE A 355 -4.46 -5.37 2.33
N ASP A 356 -4.79 -5.66 3.59
CA ASP A 356 -4.75 -4.68 4.68
C ASP A 356 -4.19 -5.28 5.98
N LYS A 357 -2.86 -5.27 6.06
CA LYS A 357 -2.12 -5.76 7.23
C LYS A 357 -2.41 -4.94 8.48
N GLU A 358 -2.66 -3.64 8.35
CA GLU A 358 -2.86 -2.77 9.49
C GLU A 358 -4.20 -3.08 10.16
N ALA A 359 -5.28 -3.20 9.37
CA ALA A 359 -6.57 -3.66 9.88
C ALA A 359 -6.52 -5.11 10.40
N PHE A 360 -5.73 -5.98 9.74
CA PHE A 360 -5.52 -7.34 10.22
C PHE A 360 -4.92 -7.35 11.63
N TYR A 361 -3.77 -6.70 11.85
CA TYR A 361 -3.11 -6.72 13.15
C TYR A 361 -3.94 -6.02 14.23
N SER A 362 -4.59 -4.90 13.89
CA SER A 362 -5.51 -4.20 14.81
C SER A 362 -6.67 -5.11 15.26
N SER A 363 -7.23 -5.92 14.34
CA SER A 363 -8.27 -6.89 14.68
C SER A 363 -7.69 -8.07 15.47
N PHE A 364 -6.55 -8.59 15.01
CA PHE A 364 -5.87 -9.77 15.55
C PHE A 364 -5.54 -9.61 17.04
N GLU A 365 -5.13 -8.42 17.48
CA GLU A 365 -4.85 -8.14 18.90
C GLU A 365 -6.07 -8.37 19.81
N THR A 366 -7.27 -8.13 19.30
CA THR A 366 -8.53 -8.25 20.06
C THR A 366 -9.11 -9.67 20.10
N TRP A 367 -8.58 -10.59 19.29
CA TRP A 367 -9.11 -11.94 19.16
C TRP A 367 -8.73 -12.83 20.35
N ASP A 368 -9.57 -13.84 20.60
CA ASP A 368 -9.24 -14.96 21.50
C ASP A 368 -7.99 -15.70 21.01
N GLU A 369 -7.17 -16.23 21.93
CA GLU A 369 -5.92 -16.93 21.61
C GLU A 369 -6.14 -18.12 20.67
N SER A 370 -7.23 -18.87 20.84
CA SER A 370 -7.52 -19.98 19.93
C SER A 370 -7.95 -19.50 18.54
N LEU A 371 -8.63 -18.35 18.44
CA LEU A 371 -8.94 -17.75 17.14
C LEU A 371 -7.66 -17.23 16.44
N LYS A 372 -6.71 -16.67 17.19
CA LYS A 372 -5.39 -16.28 16.68
C LYS A 372 -4.65 -17.48 16.08
N ASP A 373 -4.62 -18.62 16.78
CA ASP A 373 -4.01 -19.85 16.28
C ASP A 373 -4.65 -20.34 14.99
N TRP A 374 -5.99 -20.28 14.89
CA TRP A 374 -6.71 -20.64 13.67
C TRP A 374 -6.36 -19.71 12.51
N ALA A 375 -6.28 -18.39 12.75
CA ALA A 375 -5.91 -17.42 11.73
C ALA A 375 -4.46 -17.62 11.26
N ILE A 376 -3.51 -17.84 12.17
CA ILE A 376 -2.10 -18.11 11.85
C ILE A 376 -1.98 -19.37 10.99
N GLU A 377 -2.66 -20.45 11.36
CA GLU A 377 -2.65 -21.69 10.57
C GLU A 377 -3.27 -21.49 9.20
N THR A 378 -4.40 -20.78 9.13
CA THR A 378 -5.07 -20.46 7.87
C THR A 378 -4.16 -19.67 6.94
N ILE A 379 -3.46 -18.67 7.47
CA ILE A 379 -2.51 -17.86 6.70
C ILE A 379 -1.31 -18.71 6.26
N SER A 380 -0.69 -19.44 7.19
CA SER A 380 0.51 -20.26 6.90
C SER A 380 0.26 -21.34 5.85
N ASN A 381 -0.94 -21.92 5.81
CA ASN A 381 -1.30 -22.93 4.82
C ASN A 381 -1.59 -22.37 3.41
N ASN A 382 -1.62 -21.05 3.25
CA ASN A 382 -1.93 -20.37 1.99
C ASN A 382 -0.83 -19.37 1.54
N ILE A 383 0.32 -19.32 2.22
CA ILE A 383 1.49 -18.51 1.82
C ILE A 383 2.41 -19.27 0.86
#